data_AF-A0A4S4CKE4-F1
#
_entry.id   AF-A0A4S4CKE4-F1
#
_cell.length_a   1.000
_cell.length_b   1.000
_cell.length_c   1.000
_cell.angle_alpha   90.00
_cell.angle_beta   90.00
_cell.angle_gamma   90.00
#
_symmetry.space_group_name_H-M   'P 1'
#
loop_
_entity.id
_entity.type
_entity.pdbx_description
1 polymer ?
#
loop_
_entity_poly.entity_id
_entity_poly.type
_entity_poly.pdbx_seq_one_letter_code
_entity_poly.pdbx_strand_id
1 'polypeptide(L)'
;MAAGQTGNDLLALRAQLARAEKAARRTPTPAPVRAARPAPVAPQREAELVGVLTDEFSLHRAHAKLRDAVYDGRYHLCPHAIGHARAEGFLEHDIMNVLLSGRVRAVYPDDHRWLVCGRYEACGVSVPLNVVVQHHRDGHIDIVTAFVPKHPHHVISRARLAVMLRYDDQTIRAHTSAPTARAGQRGRGRWKR
;
A
#
# COMPACT_ATOMS: atom_id res chain seq x y z
N MET A 1 16.79 40.58 -51.55
CA MET A 1 17.06 39.20 -52.04
C MET A 1 17.05 38.22 -50.86
N ALA A 2 15.90 37.85 -50.31
CA ALA A 2 15.82 36.97 -49.11
C ALA A 2 14.64 35.97 -49.11
N ALA A 3 13.91 35.83 -50.22
CA ALA A 3 12.74 34.94 -50.31
C ALA A 3 13.06 33.52 -50.83
N GLY A 4 14.23 33.33 -51.46
CA GLY A 4 14.62 32.03 -52.03
C GLY A 4 15.23 31.04 -51.03
N GLN A 5 15.81 31.53 -49.93
CA GLN A 5 16.44 30.68 -48.90
C GLN A 5 15.41 29.99 -48.01
N THR A 6 14.32 30.67 -47.66
CA THR A 6 13.25 30.13 -46.79
C THR A 6 12.47 28.99 -47.44
N GLY A 7 12.27 29.03 -48.77
CA GLY A 7 11.60 27.95 -49.50
C GLY A 7 12.39 26.64 -49.52
N ASN A 8 13.71 26.72 -49.66
CA ASN A 8 14.60 25.55 -49.61
C ASN A 8 14.72 24.97 -48.20
N ASP A 9 14.72 25.81 -47.16
CA ASP A 9 14.73 25.35 -45.77
C ASP A 9 13.45 24.60 -45.39
N LEU A 10 12.29 25.03 -45.87
CA LEU A 10 11.01 24.35 -45.62
C LEU A 10 10.95 22.96 -46.29
N LEU A 11 11.55 22.81 -47.47
CA LEU A 11 11.68 21.52 -48.14
C LEU A 11 12.63 20.58 -47.40
N ALA A 12 13.75 21.11 -46.90
CA ALA A 12 14.70 20.34 -46.09
C ALA A 12 14.07 19.85 -44.78
N LEU A 13 13.29 20.71 -44.10
CA LEU A 13 12.59 20.35 -42.87
C LEU A 13 11.54 19.25 -43.08
N ARG A 14 10.78 19.34 -44.19
CA ARG A 14 9.81 18.29 -44.58
C ARG A 14 10.49 16.96 -44.88
N ALA A 15 11.64 16.98 -45.54
CA ALA A 15 12.41 15.77 -45.81
C ALA A 15 12.95 15.13 -44.52
N GLN A 16 13.36 15.93 -43.54
CA GLN A 16 13.79 15.45 -42.23
C GLN A 16 12.63 14.84 -41.44
N LEU A 17 11.46 15.49 -41.40
CA LEU A 17 10.26 14.95 -40.75
C LEU A 17 9.82 13.62 -41.35
N ALA A 18 9.81 13.50 -42.69
CA ALA A 18 9.47 12.27 -43.37
C ALA A 18 10.45 11.13 -43.05
N ARG A 19 11.76 11.43 -42.92
CA ARG A 19 12.77 10.44 -42.51
C ARG A 19 12.59 10.03 -41.05
N ALA A 20 12.30 10.99 -40.16
CA ALA A 20 12.07 10.73 -38.74
C ALA A 20 10.81 9.86 -38.53
N GLU A 21 9.73 10.15 -39.25
CA GLU A 21 8.49 9.37 -39.18
C GLU A 21 8.70 7.95 -39.72
N LYS A 22 9.46 7.79 -40.82
CA LYS A 22 9.83 6.49 -41.36
C LYS A 22 10.75 5.70 -40.43
N ALA A 23 11.63 6.37 -39.67
CA ALA A 23 12.46 5.75 -38.66
C ALA A 23 11.61 5.28 -37.45
N ALA A 24 10.67 6.10 -36.99
CA ALA A 24 9.76 5.76 -35.90
C ALA A 24 8.88 4.53 -36.22
N ARG A 25 8.40 4.40 -37.47
CA ARG A 25 7.64 3.22 -37.93
C ARG A 25 8.48 1.95 -38.05
N ARG A 26 9.81 2.08 -38.18
CA ARG A 26 10.76 0.96 -38.26
C ARG A 26 11.24 0.51 -36.89
N THR A 27 10.98 1.27 -35.83
CA THR A 27 11.25 0.82 -34.47
C THR A 27 10.35 -0.37 -34.18
N PRO A 28 10.90 -1.59 -34.03
CA PRO A 28 10.09 -2.76 -33.74
C PRO A 28 9.36 -2.52 -32.42
N THR A 29 8.04 -2.68 -32.43
CA THR A 29 7.25 -2.68 -31.20
C THR A 29 7.86 -3.73 -30.27
N PRO A 30 8.32 -3.37 -29.06
CA PRO A 30 8.83 -4.35 -28.12
C PRO A 30 7.72 -5.39 -27.93
N ALA A 31 8.08 -6.67 -28.11
CA ALA A 31 7.12 -7.75 -27.96
C ALA A 31 6.41 -7.59 -26.61
N PRO A 32 5.08 -7.80 -26.54
CA PRO A 32 4.36 -7.69 -25.28
C PRO A 32 5.06 -8.61 -24.28
N VAL A 33 5.59 -8.02 -23.21
CA VAL A 33 6.26 -8.77 -22.14
C VAL A 33 5.21 -9.72 -21.58
N ARG A 34 5.32 -10.99 -21.98
CA ARG A 34 4.36 -12.03 -21.58
C ARG A 34 4.46 -12.13 -20.07
N ALA A 35 3.41 -11.71 -19.36
CA ALA A 35 3.37 -11.75 -17.91
C ALA A 35 3.78 -13.17 -17.47
N ALA A 36 4.85 -13.27 -16.69
CA ALA A 36 5.34 -14.55 -16.20
C ALA A 36 4.18 -15.28 -15.53
N ARG A 37 3.94 -16.54 -15.92
CA ARG A 37 2.95 -17.37 -15.23
C ARG A 37 3.31 -17.38 -13.74
N PRO A 38 2.35 -17.11 -12.84
CA PRO A 38 2.62 -17.13 -11.41
C PRO A 38 3.18 -18.52 -11.06
N ALA A 39 4.30 -18.54 -10.34
CA ALA A 39 4.89 -19.77 -9.85
C ALA A 39 3.82 -20.54 -9.04
N PRO A 40 3.79 -21.88 -9.13
CA PRO A 40 2.87 -22.69 -8.34
C PRO A 40 3.04 -22.37 -6.87
N VAL A 41 1.91 -22.11 -6.21
CA VAL A 41 1.87 -21.77 -4.79
C VAL A 41 2.20 -23.04 -4.01
N ALA A 42 3.03 -22.94 -2.97
CA ALA A 42 3.32 -24.10 -2.12
C ALA A 42 2.01 -24.64 -1.50
N PRO A 43 1.84 -25.97 -1.34
CA PRO A 43 0.57 -26.57 -0.91
C PRO A 43 0.11 -26.08 0.47
N GLN A 44 1.06 -25.79 1.37
CA GLN A 44 0.76 -25.16 2.65
C GLN A 44 0.11 -23.78 2.50
N ARG A 45 0.58 -22.99 1.52
CA ARG A 45 0.07 -21.66 1.25
C ARG A 45 -1.29 -21.70 0.55
N GLU A 46 -1.58 -22.75 -0.21
CA GLU A 46 -2.93 -22.99 -0.74
C GLU A 46 -3.93 -23.24 0.39
N ALA A 47 -3.58 -24.10 1.36
CA ALA A 47 -4.40 -24.37 2.53
C ALA A 47 -4.66 -23.10 3.38
N GLU A 48 -3.66 -22.24 3.51
CA GLU A 48 -3.75 -20.97 4.23
C GLU A 48 -4.63 -19.91 3.54
N LEU A 49 -4.82 -20.02 2.22
CA LEU A 49 -5.64 -19.11 1.42
C LEU A 49 -7.06 -19.64 1.17
N VAL A 50 -7.41 -20.82 1.70
CA VAL A 50 -8.77 -21.37 1.62
C VAL A 50 -9.75 -20.36 2.23
N GLY A 51 -10.81 -20.06 1.47
CA GLY A 51 -11.85 -19.09 1.87
C GLY A 51 -11.51 -17.63 1.57
N VAL A 52 -10.32 -17.32 1.05
CA VAL A 52 -9.95 -15.97 0.63
C VAL A 52 -10.31 -15.77 -0.84
N LEU A 53 -11.20 -14.82 -1.11
CA LEU A 53 -11.59 -14.47 -2.48
C LEU A 53 -10.54 -13.54 -3.09
N THR A 54 -10.01 -13.97 -4.24
CA THR A 54 -9.00 -13.23 -5.03
C THR A 54 -9.40 -13.08 -6.49
N ASP A 55 -10.64 -13.47 -6.84
CA ASP A 55 -11.21 -13.32 -8.18
C ASP A 55 -11.48 -11.85 -8.51
N GLU A 56 -11.25 -11.48 -9.76
CA GLU A 56 -11.33 -10.10 -10.22
C GLU A 56 -12.71 -9.46 -9.97
N PHE A 57 -13.79 -10.23 -10.09
CA PHE A 57 -15.15 -9.76 -9.86
C PHE A 57 -15.38 -9.34 -8.41
N SER A 58 -15.01 -10.21 -7.45
CA SER A 58 -15.14 -9.91 -6.02
C SER A 58 -14.27 -8.73 -5.61
N LEU A 59 -13.04 -8.65 -6.14
CA LEU A 59 -12.14 -7.54 -5.88
C LEU A 59 -12.69 -6.21 -6.42
N HIS A 60 -13.19 -6.19 -7.65
CA HIS A 60 -13.75 -4.99 -8.27
C HIS A 60 -15.00 -4.51 -7.53
N ARG A 61 -15.89 -5.43 -7.15
CA ARG A 61 -17.10 -5.11 -6.38
C ARG A 61 -16.77 -4.57 -4.99
N ALA A 62 -15.81 -5.17 -4.29
CA ALA A 62 -15.36 -4.68 -2.99
C ALA A 62 -14.73 -3.29 -3.11
N HIS A 63 -13.93 -3.06 -4.15
CA HIS A 63 -13.29 -1.77 -4.39
C HIS A 63 -14.30 -0.64 -4.69
N ALA A 64 -15.33 -0.93 -5.48
CA ALA A 64 -16.41 0.04 -5.74
C ALA A 64 -17.11 0.44 -4.43
N LYS A 65 -17.53 -0.54 -3.62
CA LYS A 65 -18.15 -0.29 -2.31
C LYS A 65 -17.26 0.49 -1.35
N LEU A 66 -15.97 0.18 -1.34
CA LEU A 66 -14.99 0.88 -0.53
C LEU A 66 -14.93 2.37 -0.90
N ARG A 67 -14.84 2.66 -2.20
CA ARG A 67 -14.77 4.04 -2.69
C ARG A 67 -16.04 4.81 -2.33
N ASP A 68 -17.21 4.20 -2.53
CA ASP A 68 -18.49 4.83 -2.19
C ASP A 68 -18.54 5.21 -0.69
N ALA A 69 -18.20 4.27 0.20
CA ALA A 69 -18.18 4.52 1.64
C ALA A 69 -17.16 5.60 2.04
N VAL A 70 -15.97 5.62 1.41
CA VAL A 70 -14.95 6.63 1.69
C VAL A 70 -15.39 8.02 1.21
N TYR A 71 -15.97 8.13 0.01
CA TYR A 71 -16.47 9.41 -0.51
C TYR A 71 -17.65 9.95 0.29
N ASP A 72 -18.52 9.07 0.80
CA ASP A 72 -19.63 9.44 1.68
C ASP A 72 -19.19 9.75 3.12
N GLY A 73 -17.89 9.62 3.44
CA GLY A 73 -17.38 9.81 4.81
C GLY A 73 -17.85 8.74 5.79
N ARG A 74 -18.36 7.60 5.31
CA ARG A 74 -18.88 6.47 6.11
C ARG A 74 -17.76 5.53 6.52
N TYR A 75 -16.71 6.08 7.14
CA TYR A 75 -15.60 5.29 7.64
C TYR A 75 -15.24 5.69 9.07
N HIS A 76 -14.61 4.76 9.78
CA HIS A 76 -14.08 4.99 11.11
C HIS A 76 -12.67 4.40 11.21
N LEU A 77 -11.73 5.19 11.75
CA LEU A 77 -10.35 4.77 11.94
C LEU A 77 -10.18 4.16 13.33
N CYS A 78 -9.99 2.85 13.42
CA CYS A 78 -9.87 2.18 14.71
C CYS A 78 -8.59 2.63 15.44
N PRO A 79 -8.61 2.70 16.80
CA PRO A 79 -7.43 3.03 17.60
C PRO A 79 -6.20 2.17 17.28
N HIS A 80 -6.42 0.91 16.92
CA HIS A 80 -5.38 -0.01 16.50
C HIS A 80 -4.66 0.45 15.22
N ALA A 81 -5.40 0.90 14.20
CA ALA A 81 -4.81 1.47 12.99
C ALA A 81 -3.99 2.74 13.28
N ILE A 82 -4.43 3.57 14.25
CA ILE A 82 -3.68 4.76 14.70
C ILE A 82 -2.36 4.36 15.37
N GLY A 83 -2.37 3.29 16.18
CA GLY A 83 -1.18 2.73 16.81
C GLY A 83 -0.12 2.32 15.78
N HIS A 84 -0.52 1.56 14.76
CA HIS A 84 0.36 1.17 13.67
C HIS A 84 0.86 2.37 12.84
N ALA A 85 -0.02 3.31 12.52
CA ALA A 85 0.34 4.53 11.80
C ALA A 85 1.50 5.26 12.49
N ARG A 86 1.42 5.39 13.82
CA ARG A 86 2.49 5.99 14.63
C ARG A 86 3.76 5.15 14.69
N ALA A 87 3.63 3.84 14.82
CA ALA A 87 4.79 2.93 14.92
C ALA A 87 5.56 2.80 13.60
N GLU A 88 4.86 2.84 12.48
CA GLU A 88 5.41 2.59 11.15
C GLU A 88 5.65 3.87 10.34
N GLY A 89 5.17 5.02 10.83
CA GLY A 89 5.51 6.34 10.28
C GLY A 89 4.67 6.75 9.08
N PHE A 90 3.38 6.41 9.07
CA PHE A 90 2.41 6.93 8.11
C PHE A 90 1.26 7.65 8.83
N LEU A 91 0.54 8.50 8.10
CA LEU A 91 -0.57 9.30 8.63
C LEU A 91 -1.92 8.76 8.17
N GLU A 92 -3.00 9.23 8.80
CA GLU A 92 -4.37 8.95 8.35
C GLU A 92 -4.57 9.35 6.88
N HIS A 93 -4.01 10.49 6.48
CA HIS A 93 -4.09 10.94 5.08
C HIS A 93 -3.50 9.91 4.10
N ASP A 94 -2.40 9.26 4.46
CA ASP A 94 -1.76 8.23 3.63
C ASP A 94 -2.65 6.98 3.51
N ILE A 95 -3.29 6.58 4.62
CA ILE A 95 -4.28 5.50 4.64
C ILE A 95 -5.42 5.83 3.69
N MET A 96 -6.00 7.03 3.81
CA MET A 96 -7.12 7.46 2.95
C MET A 96 -6.73 7.52 1.48
N ASN A 97 -5.53 8.03 1.17
CA ASN A 97 -5.01 8.02 -0.19
C ASN A 97 -4.87 6.60 -0.74
N VAL A 98 -4.42 5.64 0.08
CA VAL A 98 -4.35 4.23 -0.31
C VAL A 98 -5.73 3.59 -0.48
N LEU A 99 -6.72 3.95 0.33
CA LEU A 99 -8.09 3.46 0.15
C LEU A 99 -8.71 3.97 -1.17
N LEU A 100 -8.36 5.18 -1.59
CA LEU A 100 -8.88 5.79 -2.82
C LEU A 100 -8.13 5.37 -4.08
N SER A 101 -6.80 5.31 -4.03
CA SER A 101 -5.93 5.05 -5.20
C SER A 101 -5.46 3.60 -5.31
N GLY A 102 -5.53 2.84 -4.21
CA GLY A 102 -5.08 1.48 -4.11
C GLY A 102 -5.98 0.48 -4.82
N ARG A 103 -5.72 -0.80 -4.59
CA ARG A 103 -6.52 -1.91 -5.12
C ARG A 103 -6.81 -2.91 -4.03
N VAL A 104 -8.05 -3.39 -3.99
CA VAL A 104 -8.39 -4.55 -3.16
C VAL A 104 -7.67 -5.77 -3.73
N ARG A 105 -6.91 -6.46 -2.89
CA ARG A 105 -6.13 -7.66 -3.28
C ARG A 105 -6.73 -8.95 -2.76
N ALA A 106 -7.47 -8.88 -1.67
CA ALA A 106 -8.13 -10.04 -1.08
C ALA A 106 -9.38 -9.62 -0.33
N VAL A 107 -10.39 -10.48 -0.39
CA VAL A 107 -11.61 -10.38 0.39
C VAL A 107 -11.68 -11.61 1.29
N TYR A 108 -11.89 -11.40 2.59
CA TYR A 108 -12.08 -12.42 3.62
C TYR A 108 -13.57 -12.40 4.01
N PRO A 109 -14.42 -13.23 3.38
CA PRO A 109 -15.87 -13.15 3.57
C PRO A 109 -16.29 -13.45 5.01
N ASP A 110 -15.65 -14.44 5.63
CA ASP A 110 -15.97 -14.92 6.99
C ASP A 110 -15.80 -13.84 8.05
N ASP A 111 -14.77 -13.00 7.91
CA ASP A 111 -14.46 -11.93 8.85
C ASP A 111 -14.99 -10.57 8.37
N HIS A 112 -15.67 -10.54 7.22
CA HIS A 112 -16.12 -9.32 6.53
C HIS A 112 -15.00 -8.30 6.28
N ARG A 113 -13.78 -8.78 6.03
CA ARG A 113 -12.58 -7.95 5.89
C ARG A 113 -12.08 -7.90 4.45
N TRP A 114 -11.52 -6.79 4.04
CA TRP A 114 -10.83 -6.62 2.76
C TRP A 114 -9.40 -6.15 3.00
N LEU A 115 -8.47 -6.68 2.22
CA LEU A 115 -7.10 -6.21 2.16
C LEU A 115 -6.94 -5.29 0.96
N VAL A 116 -6.70 -4.02 1.24
CA VAL A 116 -6.40 -2.99 0.26
C VAL A 116 -4.90 -2.78 0.23
N CYS A 117 -4.33 -2.78 -0.97
CA CYS A 117 -2.90 -2.55 -1.16
C CYS A 117 -2.72 -1.31 -2.02
N GLY A 118 -1.86 -0.41 -1.56
CA GLY A 118 -1.47 0.77 -2.29
C GLY A 118 -0.04 1.17 -1.96
N ARG A 119 0.26 2.42 -2.25
CA ARG A 119 1.55 3.03 -1.91
C ARG A 119 1.27 4.44 -1.40
N TYR A 120 2.08 4.88 -0.46
CA TYR A 120 2.12 6.26 -0.01
C TYR A 120 3.52 6.82 -0.21
N GLU A 121 3.64 8.14 -0.19
CA GLU A 121 4.91 8.82 -0.37
C GLU A 121 5.39 9.35 0.97
N ALA A 122 6.58 8.91 1.38
CA ALA A 122 7.26 9.43 2.56
C ALA A 122 8.62 9.97 2.13
N CYS A 123 8.87 11.27 2.34
CA CYS A 123 10.14 11.92 2.04
C CYS A 123 10.65 11.68 0.60
N GLY A 124 9.77 11.68 -0.41
CA GLY A 124 10.13 11.42 -1.80
C GLY A 124 10.30 9.94 -2.17
N VAL A 125 10.02 9.01 -1.24
CA VAL A 125 10.10 7.56 -1.45
C VAL A 125 8.70 6.95 -1.45
N SER A 126 8.39 6.16 -2.48
CA SER A 126 7.13 5.43 -2.58
C SER A 126 7.16 4.11 -1.82
N VAL A 127 6.54 4.09 -0.64
CA VAL A 127 6.50 2.97 0.29
C VAL A 127 5.17 2.19 0.12
N PRO A 128 5.19 0.85 0.07
CA PRO A 128 3.97 0.05 0.03
C PRO A 128 3.21 0.15 1.35
N LEU A 129 1.89 0.30 1.28
CA LEU A 129 1.02 0.31 2.45
C LEU A 129 -0.18 -0.60 2.20
N ASN A 130 -0.38 -1.52 3.13
CA ASN A 130 -1.52 -2.42 3.15
C ASN A 130 -2.47 -1.98 4.24
N VAL A 131 -3.74 -1.83 3.89
CA VAL A 131 -4.81 -1.41 4.80
C VAL A 131 -5.83 -2.52 4.86
N VAL A 132 -6.22 -2.87 6.08
CA VAL A 132 -7.25 -3.87 6.34
C VAL A 132 -8.50 -3.13 6.77
N VAL A 133 -9.55 -3.31 6.00
CA VAL A 133 -10.85 -2.71 6.27
C VAL A 133 -11.87 -3.79 6.59
N GLN A 134 -12.80 -3.49 7.47
CA GLN A 134 -13.96 -4.33 7.78
C GLN A 134 -15.21 -3.61 7.29
N HIS A 135 -15.99 -4.30 6.45
CA HIS A 135 -17.20 -3.74 5.87
C HIS A 135 -18.44 -4.24 6.63
N HIS A 136 -19.30 -3.31 7.00
CA HIS A 136 -20.56 -3.58 7.69
C HIS A 136 -21.76 -3.55 6.74
N ARG A 137 -22.88 -4.17 7.14
CA ARG A 137 -24.06 -4.33 6.27
C ARG A 137 -24.78 -3.01 5.96
N ASP A 138 -24.64 -2.03 6.83
CA ASP A 138 -25.12 -0.65 6.69
C ASP A 138 -24.27 0.19 5.72
N GLY A 139 -23.18 -0.38 5.18
CA GLY A 139 -22.25 0.30 4.30
C GLY A 139 -21.25 1.18 5.02
N HIS A 140 -21.14 1.07 6.35
CA HIS A 140 -20.05 1.64 7.12
C HIS A 140 -18.78 0.79 6.98
N ILE A 141 -17.61 1.43 7.04
CA ILE A 141 -16.31 0.74 6.94
C ILE A 141 -15.41 1.11 8.12
N ASP A 142 -15.00 0.10 8.87
CA ASP A 142 -13.96 0.25 9.88
C ASP A 142 -12.59 0.00 9.27
N ILE A 143 -11.67 0.95 9.43
CA ILE A 143 -10.26 0.78 9.12
C ILE A 143 -9.62 0.14 10.34
N VAL A 144 -9.49 -1.20 10.29
CA VAL A 144 -9.09 -2.01 11.45
C VAL A 144 -7.60 -1.85 11.74
N THR A 145 -6.76 -1.96 10.70
CA THR A 145 -5.31 -1.80 10.82
C THR A 145 -4.70 -1.40 9.49
N ALA A 146 -3.50 -0.86 9.52
CA ALA A 146 -2.68 -0.58 8.35
C ALA A 146 -1.23 -0.93 8.68
N PHE A 147 -0.47 -1.42 7.70
CA PHE A 147 0.93 -1.80 7.90
C PHE A 147 1.71 -1.80 6.59
N VAL A 148 3.02 -1.62 6.68
CA VAL A 148 4.01 -1.66 5.60
C VAL A 148 4.47 -3.12 5.42
N PRO A 149 4.03 -3.80 4.35
CA PRO A 149 4.38 -5.20 4.15
C PRO A 149 5.85 -5.36 3.72
N LYS A 150 6.53 -6.36 4.29
CA LYS A 150 7.84 -6.81 3.77
C LYS A 150 7.76 -7.33 2.33
N HIS A 151 6.62 -7.95 1.98
CA HIS A 151 6.33 -8.48 0.64
C HIS A 151 5.00 -7.90 0.13
N PRO A 152 5.01 -6.79 -0.63
CA PRO A 152 3.80 -6.04 -0.99
C PRO A 152 2.80 -6.80 -1.86
N HIS A 153 3.27 -7.80 -2.60
CA HIS A 153 2.44 -8.58 -3.51
C HIS A 153 1.83 -9.82 -2.85
N HIS A 154 2.12 -10.08 -1.57
CA HIS A 154 1.65 -11.27 -0.90
C HIS A 154 0.29 -11.03 -0.24
N VAL A 155 -0.70 -11.83 -0.63
CA VAL A 155 -1.95 -11.98 0.13
C VAL A 155 -1.63 -12.69 1.44
N ILE A 156 -2.17 -12.15 2.53
CA ILE A 156 -1.99 -12.65 3.89
C ILE A 156 -3.06 -13.71 4.18
N SER A 157 -2.70 -14.77 4.88
CA SER A 157 -3.66 -15.79 5.29
C SER A 157 -4.57 -15.29 6.40
N ARG A 158 -5.77 -15.88 6.51
CA ARG A 158 -6.75 -15.50 7.52
C ARG A 158 -6.19 -15.61 8.94
N ALA A 159 -5.50 -16.72 9.24
CA ALA A 159 -4.87 -16.96 10.54
C ALA A 159 -3.82 -15.89 10.88
N ARG A 160 -2.98 -15.51 9.91
CA ARG A 160 -1.96 -14.48 10.10
C ARG A 160 -2.57 -13.10 10.31
N LEU A 161 -3.63 -12.76 9.56
CA LEU A 161 -4.36 -11.53 9.76
C LEU A 161 -4.97 -11.46 11.17
N ALA A 162 -5.57 -12.55 11.63
CA ALA A 162 -6.10 -12.63 13.00
C ALA A 162 -5.03 -12.43 14.07
N VAL A 163 -3.82 -12.98 13.88
CA VAL A 163 -2.70 -12.76 14.81
C VAL A 163 -2.26 -11.30 14.85
N MET A 164 -2.11 -10.65 13.69
CA MET A 164 -1.72 -9.23 13.62
C MET A 164 -2.71 -8.34 14.37
N LEU A 165 -4.00 -8.65 14.28
CA LEU A 165 -5.06 -7.88 14.93
C LEU A 165 -5.19 -8.18 16.44
N ARG A 166 -4.88 -9.40 16.88
CA ARG A 166 -4.99 -9.82 18.30
C ARG A 166 -3.89 -9.26 19.19
N TYR A 167 -2.71 -8.96 18.65
CA TYR A 167 -1.55 -8.59 19.47
C TYR A 167 -1.63 -7.18 20.06
N ASP A 168 -2.55 -6.33 19.58
CA ASP A 168 -2.63 -4.92 19.97
C ASP A 168 -3.82 -4.55 20.86
N ASP A 169 -4.73 -5.49 21.14
CA ASP A 169 -5.71 -5.34 22.24
C ASP A 169 -5.01 -5.37 23.62
N GLN A 170 -3.73 -5.76 23.67
CA GLN A 170 -2.90 -5.58 24.84
C GLN A 170 -2.46 -4.12 24.92
N THR A 171 -3.06 -3.37 25.85
CA THR A 171 -2.52 -2.08 26.32
C THR A 171 -1.00 -2.14 26.36
N ILE A 172 -0.32 -1.41 25.48
CA ILE A 172 1.13 -1.30 25.49
C ILE A 172 1.50 -0.85 26.91
N ARG A 173 2.03 -1.76 27.73
CA ARG A 173 2.63 -1.38 29.02
C ARG A 173 3.90 -0.62 28.68
N ALA A 174 3.75 0.67 28.43
CA ALA A 174 4.88 1.58 28.33
C ALA A 174 5.61 1.49 29.67
N HIS A 175 6.75 0.81 29.69
CA HIS A 175 7.66 0.88 30.81
C HIS A 175 8.30 2.27 30.78
N THR A 176 7.61 3.25 31.35
CA THR A 176 8.19 4.57 31.63
C THR A 176 9.24 4.36 32.70
N SER A 177 10.51 4.26 32.31
CA SER A 177 11.59 4.41 33.27
C SER A 177 11.45 5.80 33.87
N ALA A 178 11.12 5.87 35.16
CA ALA A 178 11.20 7.13 35.88
C ALA A 178 12.61 7.70 35.65
N PRO A 179 12.77 8.95 35.21
CA PRO A 179 14.08 9.56 35.18
C PRO A 179 14.60 9.57 36.62
N THR A 180 15.47 8.64 36.94
CA THR A 180 16.18 8.61 38.22
C THR A 180 16.82 9.97 38.41
N ALA A 181 16.63 10.54 39.60
CA ALA A 181 17.13 11.85 39.95
C ALA A 181 18.60 12.00 39.55
N ARG A 182 18.86 13.01 38.70
CA ARG A 182 20.14 13.68 38.40
C ARG A 182 21.41 12.87 38.66
N ALA A 183 22.19 12.66 37.61
CA ALA A 183 23.64 12.48 37.71
C ALA A 183 24.23 13.59 38.61
N GLY A 184 24.51 13.27 39.87
CA GLY A 184 25.00 14.27 40.83
C GLY A 184 24.91 13.90 42.31
N GLN A 185 23.94 13.08 42.75
CA GLN A 185 23.89 12.62 44.15
C GLN A 185 24.47 11.22 44.32
N ARG A 186 25.80 11.12 44.32
CA ARG A 186 26.50 9.96 44.88
C ARG A 186 26.46 10.05 46.41
N GLY A 187 25.43 9.45 46.99
CA GLY A 187 25.40 9.13 48.41
C GLY A 187 26.61 8.28 48.78
N ARG A 188 27.35 8.71 49.81
CA ARG A 188 28.48 8.00 50.40
C ARG A 188 28.00 6.65 50.95
N GLY A 189 28.31 5.56 50.26
CA GLY A 189 28.00 4.19 50.68
C GLY A 189 29.26 3.34 50.70
N ARG A 190 29.61 2.85 51.89
CA ARG A 190 30.86 2.15 52.26
C ARG A 190 31.14 0.92 51.39
N TRP A 191 32.36 0.80 50.87
CA TRP A 191 32.93 -0.48 50.46
C TRP A 191 33.39 -1.21 51.73
N LYS A 192 32.82 -2.39 52.00
CA LYS A 192 33.37 -3.32 53.00
C LYS A 192 34.56 -4.05 52.37
N ARG A 193 35.65 -4.14 53.15
CA ARG A 193 36.84 -4.95 52.86
C ARG A 193 36.51 -6.43 52.88
#